data_AF-A0A5E4QPE1-F1
#
_entry.id   AF-A0A5E4QPE1-F1
#
_cell.length_a   1.000
_cell.length_b   1.000
_cell.length_c   1.000
_cell.angle_alpha   90.00
_cell.angle_beta   90.00
_cell.angle_gamma   90.00
#
_symmetry.space_group_name_H-M   'P 1'
#
loop_
_entity.id
_entity.type
_entity.pdbx_description
1 polymer ?
#
loop_
_entity_poly.entity_id
_entity_poly.type
_entity_poly.pdbx_seq_one_letter_code
_entity_poly.pdbx_strand_id
1 'polypeptide(L)'
;MIVLTCTLEPLTETDDINARAEYTGLYAMSIILVLMFLAKFCFDLLFVYGVVTEKPGIIRAYFMMWTAFFLLSMFTFFLNAPHYSSGAICMEVIYICFNVYAILLLHSFYKQLNTREEV
;
A
#
# COMPACT_ATOMS: atom_id res chain seq x y z
N MET A 1 -0.84 -36.89 -16.35
CA MET A 1 0.03 -37.81 -17.08
C MET A 1 0.99 -36.97 -17.90
N ILE A 2 2.15 -36.71 -17.30
CA ILE A 2 3.33 -36.16 -17.96
C ILE A 2 3.78 -37.21 -18.96
N VAL A 3 4.04 -36.84 -20.23
CA VAL A 3 5.03 -37.44 -21.16
C VAL A 3 4.76 -36.91 -22.59
N LEU A 4 5.78 -36.21 -23.12
CA LEU A 4 6.18 -36.15 -24.53
C LEU A 4 5.49 -35.20 -25.51
N THR A 5 5.86 -33.91 -25.46
CA THR A 5 6.16 -33.11 -26.68
C THR A 5 6.93 -31.85 -26.29
N CYS A 6 8.15 -32.01 -25.79
CA CYS A 6 9.15 -30.95 -25.86
C CYS A 6 10.13 -31.36 -26.96
N THR A 7 9.86 -30.89 -28.16
CA THR A 7 10.85 -30.77 -29.22
C THR A 7 12.08 -30.06 -28.65
N LEU A 8 13.22 -30.75 -28.73
CA LEU A 8 14.54 -30.18 -28.44
C LEU A 8 14.79 -28.98 -29.36
N GLU A 9 14.52 -27.78 -28.88
CA GLU A 9 15.39 -26.65 -29.14
C GLU A 9 16.36 -26.54 -27.95
N PRO A 10 17.66 -26.30 -28.17
CA PRO A 10 18.60 -26.13 -27.08
C PRO A 10 18.25 -24.83 -26.36
N LEU A 11 17.47 -24.92 -25.29
CA LEU A 11 17.25 -23.85 -24.33
C LEU A 11 18.62 -23.46 -23.75
N THR A 12 19.11 -22.31 -24.16
CA THR A 12 20.35 -21.71 -23.67
C THR A 12 20.25 -21.49 -22.15
N GLU A 13 21.25 -21.93 -21.38
CA GLU A 13 21.34 -21.80 -19.91
C GLU A 13 21.00 -20.40 -19.37
N THR A 14 21.14 -19.36 -20.19
CA THR A 14 20.78 -17.98 -19.87
C THR A 14 19.29 -17.74 -19.63
N ASP A 15 18.39 -18.49 -20.29
CA ASP A 15 16.94 -18.34 -20.10
C ASP A 15 16.47 -18.92 -18.77
N ASP A 16 17.09 -20.02 -18.31
CA ASP A 16 16.77 -20.64 -17.02
C ASP A 16 17.20 -19.76 -15.83
N ILE A 17 18.33 -19.05 -15.96
CA ILE A 17 18.81 -18.12 -14.92
C ILE A 17 17.89 -16.89 -14.83
N ASN A 18 17.48 -16.34 -15.97
CA ASN A 18 16.56 -15.21 -16.01
C ASN A 18 15.18 -15.57 -15.47
N ALA A 19 14.60 -16.71 -15.89
CA ALA A 19 13.33 -17.18 -15.36
C ALA A 19 13.41 -17.40 -13.83
N ARG A 20 14.47 -18.03 -13.34
CA ARG A 20 14.67 -18.24 -11.90
C ARG A 20 14.88 -16.94 -11.11
N ALA A 21 15.52 -15.94 -11.71
CA ALA A 21 15.67 -14.61 -11.14
C ALA A 21 14.33 -13.86 -11.09
N GLU A 22 13.50 -13.95 -12.13
CA GLU A 22 12.15 -13.39 -12.15
C GLU A 22 11.25 -13.99 -11.07
N TYR A 23 11.24 -15.32 -10.91
CA TYR A 23 10.50 -15.99 -9.83
C TYR A 23 10.99 -15.58 -8.45
N THR A 24 12.31 -15.45 -8.26
CA THR A 24 12.89 -15.01 -6.99
C THR A 24 12.53 -13.55 -6.69
N GLY A 25 12.56 -12.70 -7.71
CA GLY A 25 12.13 -11.31 -7.63
C GLY A 25 10.65 -11.18 -7.27
N LEU A 26 9.77 -11.95 -7.93
CA LEU A 26 8.34 -11.98 -7.64
C LEU A 26 8.07 -12.44 -6.19
N TYR A 27 8.79 -13.46 -5.73
CA TYR A 27 8.68 -13.95 -4.35
C TYR A 27 9.12 -12.90 -3.34
N ALA A 28 10.26 -12.24 -3.56
CA ALA A 28 10.74 -11.15 -2.72
C ALA A 28 9.76 -9.97 -2.69
N MET A 29 9.24 -9.55 -3.85
CA MET A 29 8.22 -8.49 -3.95
C MET A 29 6.95 -8.87 -3.20
N SER A 30 6.50 -10.13 -3.30
CA SER A 30 5.31 -10.60 -2.57
C SER A 30 5.49 -10.55 -1.05
N ILE A 31 6.65 -10.94 -0.52
CA ILE A 31 6.96 -10.86 0.91
C ILE A 31 6.97 -9.40 1.37
N ILE A 32 7.63 -8.52 0.61
CA ILE A 32 7.66 -7.08 0.92
C ILE A 32 6.25 -6.50 0.96
N LEU A 33 5.39 -6.85 -0.02
CA LEU A 33 3.99 -6.43 -0.03
C LEU A 33 3.22 -6.92 1.19
N VAL A 34 3.36 -8.19 1.56
CA VAL A 34 2.72 -8.75 2.76
C VAL A 34 3.18 -8.02 4.02
N LEU A 35 4.49 -7.75 4.16
CA LEU A 35 5.03 -7.01 5.29
C LEU A 35 4.54 -5.55 5.32
N MET A 36 4.45 -4.90 4.16
CA MET A 36 3.88 -3.55 4.05
C MET A 36 2.41 -3.51 4.46
N PHE A 37 1.59 -4.46 4.00
CA PHE A 37 0.18 -4.55 4.39
C PHE A 37 0.03 -4.87 5.88
N LEU A 38 0.89 -5.72 6.43
CA LEU A 38 0.91 -6.02 7.87
C LEU A 38 1.28 -4.78 8.68
N ALA A 39 2.31 -4.04 8.28
CA ALA A 39 2.68 -2.79 8.92
C ALA A 39 1.54 -1.77 8.86
N LYS A 40 0.90 -1.61 7.69
CA LYS A 40 -0.29 -0.77 7.51
C LYS A 40 -1.42 -1.18 8.47
N PHE A 41 -1.69 -2.46 8.59
CA PHE A 41 -2.71 -2.98 9.50
C PHE A 41 -2.37 -2.67 10.97
N CYS A 42 -1.11 -2.82 11.38
CA CYS A 42 -0.67 -2.43 12.72
C CYS A 42 -0.86 -0.93 12.98
N PHE A 43 -0.57 -0.09 11.99
CA PHE A 43 -0.80 1.35 12.07
C PHE A 43 -2.30 1.68 12.21
N ASP A 44 -3.17 1.02 11.43
CA ASP A 44 -4.62 1.19 11.57
C ASP A 44 -5.11 0.77 12.97
N LEU A 45 -4.57 -0.31 13.54
CA LEU A 45 -4.89 -0.73 14.91
C LEU A 45 -4.43 0.29 15.96
N LEU A 46 -3.25 0.89 15.79
CA LEU A 46 -2.78 1.97 16.67
C LEU A 46 -3.69 3.19 16.58
N PHE A 47 -4.22 3.49 15.40
CA PHE A 47 -5.21 4.55 15.23
C PHE A 47 -6.51 4.22 15.98
N VAL A 48 -7.07 3.02 15.79
CA VAL A 48 -8.28 2.58 16.51
C VAL A 48 -8.06 2.64 18.02
N TYR A 49 -6.90 2.19 18.50
CA TYR A 49 -6.53 2.30 19.91
C TYR A 49 -6.45 3.77 20.37
N GLY A 50 -5.86 4.66 19.57
CA GLY A 50 -5.80 6.09 19.84
C GLY A 50 -7.19 6.74 19.93
N VAL A 51 -8.13 6.30 19.10
CA VAL A 51 -9.54 6.72 19.14
C VAL A 51 -10.24 6.20 20.40
N VAL A 52 -10.10 4.91 20.71
CA VAL A 52 -10.75 4.29 21.89
C VAL A 52 -10.21 4.88 23.21
N THR A 53 -8.92 5.19 23.26
CA THR A 53 -8.29 5.79 24.45
C THR A 53 -8.42 7.32 24.49
N GLU A 54 -9.15 7.91 23.54
CA GLU A 54 -9.37 9.35 23.39
C GLU A 54 -8.06 10.16 23.53
N LYS A 55 -6.95 9.67 22.96
CA LYS A 55 -5.63 10.32 23.04
C LYS A 55 -5.39 11.20 21.81
N PRO A 56 -5.65 12.52 21.86
CA PRO A 56 -5.54 13.41 20.69
C PRO A 56 -4.12 13.46 20.12
N GLY A 57 -3.09 13.29 20.94
CA GLY A 57 -1.69 13.26 20.50
C GLY A 57 -1.37 12.11 19.54
N ILE A 58 -1.91 10.91 19.80
CA ILE A 58 -1.69 9.73 18.94
C ILE A 58 -2.42 9.92 17.62
N ILE A 59 -3.65 10.42 17.67
CA ILE A 59 -4.48 10.67 16.47
C ILE A 59 -3.83 11.75 15.59
N ARG A 60 -3.29 12.81 16.18
CA ARG A 60 -2.58 13.88 15.46
C ARG A 60 -1.31 13.38 14.78
N ALA A 61 -0.50 12.59 15.48
CA ALA A 61 0.71 12.00 14.91
C ALA A 61 0.37 11.05 13.75
N TYR A 62 -0.66 10.24 13.92
CA TYR A 62 -1.18 9.35 12.87
C TYR A 62 -1.66 10.14 11.64
N PHE A 63 -2.43 11.20 11.85
CA PHE A 63 -2.93 12.06 10.78
C PHE A 63 -1.80 12.71 9.97
N MET A 64 -0.77 13.23 10.64
CA MET A 64 0.38 13.85 9.98
C MET A 64 1.19 12.83 9.16
N MET A 65 1.43 11.65 9.73
CA MET A 65 2.07 10.54 9.04
C MET A 65 1.27 10.12 7.80
N TRP A 66 -0.05 9.93 7.93
CA TRP A 66 -0.92 9.50 6.85
C TRP A 66 -1.02 10.53 5.72
N THR A 67 -1.05 11.81 6.06
CA THR A 67 -1.00 12.91 5.08
C THR A 67 0.30 12.89 4.28
N ALA A 68 1.45 12.64 4.94
CA ALA A 68 2.73 12.54 4.25
C ALA A 68 2.77 11.34 3.28
N PHE A 69 2.28 10.17 3.70
CA PHE A 69 2.17 8.99 2.83
C PHE A 69 1.23 9.23 1.64
N PHE A 70 0.10 9.88 1.87
CA PHE A 70 -0.83 10.25 0.80
C PHE A 70 -0.18 11.16 -0.25
N LEU A 71 0.54 12.20 0.19
CA LEU A 71 1.24 13.10 -0.72
C LEU A 71 2.33 12.37 -1.50
N LEU A 72 3.12 11.52 -0.84
CA LEU A 72 4.13 10.71 -1.50
C LEU A 72 3.51 9.81 -2.58
N SER A 73 2.41 9.12 -2.25
CA SER A 73 1.66 8.27 -3.20
C SER A 73 1.16 9.07 -4.40
N MET A 74 0.62 10.27 -4.18
CA MET A 74 0.18 11.19 -5.23
C MET A 74 1.34 11.59 -6.16
N PHE A 75 2.49 11.97 -5.59
CA PHE A 75 3.67 12.32 -6.39
C PHE A 75 4.16 11.16 -7.24
N THR A 76 4.27 9.97 -6.66
CA THR A 76 4.67 8.75 -7.39
C THR A 76 3.68 8.44 -8.52
N PHE A 77 2.37 8.58 -8.26
CA PHE A 77 1.34 8.39 -9.27
C PHE A 77 1.51 9.36 -10.45
N PHE A 78 1.64 10.66 -10.20
CA PHE A 78 1.80 11.65 -11.28
C PHE A 78 3.10 11.46 -12.08
N LEU A 79 4.20 11.08 -11.42
CA LEU A 79 5.48 10.84 -12.08
C LEU A 79 5.45 9.60 -12.98
N ASN A 80 4.71 8.56 -12.58
CA ASN A 80 4.65 7.28 -13.30
C ASN A 80 3.38 7.11 -14.15
N ALA A 81 2.45 8.06 -14.11
CA ALA A 81 1.20 8.03 -14.86
C ALA A 81 1.36 7.69 -16.36
N PRO A 82 2.37 8.21 -17.09
CA PRO A 82 2.56 7.87 -18.51
C PRO A 82 2.95 6.40 -18.75
N HIS A 83 3.49 5.73 -17.73
CA HIS A 83 3.97 4.35 -17.82
C HIS A 83 2.97 3.32 -17.29
N TYR A 84 1.83 3.76 -16.75
CA TYR A 84 0.81 2.88 -16.22
C TYR A 84 -0.17 2.39 -17.28
N SER A 85 -0.56 1.11 -17.14
CA SER A 85 -1.69 0.57 -17.87
C SER A 85 -3.00 1.18 -17.34
N SER A 86 -4.06 1.21 -18.15
CA SER A 86 -5.35 1.76 -17.75
C SER A 86 -5.93 1.10 -16.49
N GLY A 87 -5.68 -0.20 -16.30
CA GLY A 87 -6.08 -0.93 -15.09
C GLY A 87 -5.32 -0.46 -13.85
N ALA A 88 -4.01 -0.26 -13.96
CA ALA A 88 -3.19 0.27 -12.87
C ALA A 88 -3.62 1.69 -12.49
N ILE A 89 -3.88 2.56 -13.48
CA ILE A 89 -4.40 3.91 -13.26
C ILE A 89 -5.72 3.87 -12.48
N CYS A 90 -6.66 3.00 -12.86
CA CYS A 90 -7.94 2.87 -12.18
C CYS A 90 -7.77 2.46 -10.70
N MET A 91 -6.92 1.47 -10.43
CA MET A 91 -6.65 1.00 -9.07
C MET A 91 -5.98 2.07 -8.22
N GLU A 92 -5.01 2.81 -8.77
CA GLU A 92 -4.35 3.91 -8.09
C GLU A 92 -5.32 5.05 -7.77
N VAL A 93 -6.22 5.41 -8.70
CA VAL A 93 -7.26 6.42 -8.44
C VAL A 93 -8.20 5.97 -7.32
N ILE A 94 -8.63 4.70 -7.32
CA ILE A 94 -9.45 4.15 -6.23
C ILE A 94 -8.69 4.21 -4.90
N TYR A 95 -7.41 3.86 -4.89
CA TYR A 95 -6.56 3.94 -3.71
C TYR A 95 -6.44 5.38 -3.19
N ILE A 96 -6.21 6.34 -4.07
CA ILE A 96 -6.19 7.78 -3.74
C ILE A 96 -7.52 8.21 -3.12
N CYS A 97 -8.67 7.81 -3.69
CA CYS A 97 -9.99 8.12 -3.14
C CYS A 97 -10.18 7.54 -1.73
N PHE A 98 -9.78 6.29 -1.48
CA PHE A 98 -9.84 5.70 -0.15
C PHE A 98 -8.94 6.44 0.86
N ASN A 99 -7.75 6.88 0.45
CA ASN A 99 -6.88 7.66 1.32
C ASN A 99 -7.49 9.03 1.67
N VAL A 100 -8.08 9.73 0.71
CA VAL A 100 -8.79 10.99 0.95
C VAL A 100 -9.95 10.77 1.92
N TYR A 101 -10.74 9.70 1.72
CA TYR A 101 -11.83 9.36 2.63
C TYR A 101 -11.33 9.10 4.05
N ALA A 102 -10.24 8.36 4.21
CA ALA A 102 -9.63 8.11 5.52
C ALA A 102 -9.18 9.41 6.22
N ILE A 103 -8.56 10.33 5.48
CA ILE A 103 -8.13 11.65 5.99
C ILE A 103 -9.34 12.48 6.46
N LEU A 104 -10.43 12.51 5.68
CA LEU A 104 -11.65 13.24 6.06
C LEU A 104 -12.30 12.64 7.31
N LEU A 105 -12.34 11.30 7.40
CA LEU A 105 -12.87 10.58 8.55
C LEU A 105 -12.03 10.88 9.81
N LEU A 106 -10.70 10.81 9.71
CA LEU A 106 -9.75 11.19 10.75
C LEU A 106 -9.98 12.63 11.26
N HIS A 107 -10.10 13.58 10.33
CA HIS A 107 -10.35 14.99 10.67
C HIS A 107 -11.68 15.17 11.42
N SER A 108 -12.73 14.47 11.00
CA SER A 108 -14.02 14.48 11.70
C SER A 108 -13.91 13.99 13.14
N PHE A 109 -13.20 12.86 13.37
CA PHE A 109 -12.99 12.32 14.70
C PHE A 109 -12.14 13.24 15.58
N TYR A 110 -11.04 13.77 15.05
CA TYR A 110 -10.18 14.70 15.78
C TYR A 110 -10.96 15.95 16.24
N LYS A 111 -11.81 16.50 15.37
CA LYS A 111 -12.68 17.64 15.72
C LYS A 111 -13.64 17.29 16.87
N GLN A 112 -14.28 16.12 16.83
CA GLN A 112 -15.23 15.70 17.88
C GLN A 112 -14.55 15.51 19.24
N LEU A 113 -13.35 14.93 19.26
CA LEU A 113 -12.55 14.77 20.48
C LEU A 113 -12.18 16.12 21.09
N ASN A 114 -11.71 17.07 20.27
CA ASN A 114 -11.31 18.39 20.75
C ASN A 114 -12.50 19.21 21.29
N THR A 115 -13.70 19.03 20.75
CA THR A 115 -14.93 19.69 21.27
C THR A 115 -15.39 19.09 22.61
N ARG A 116 -15.06 17.83 22.92
CA ARG A 116 -15.42 17.19 24.20
C ARG A 116 -14.53 17.64 25.37
N GLU A 117 -13.27 17.99 25.11
CA GLU A 117 -12.35 18.49 26.16
C GLU A 117 -12.67 19.93 26.61
N GLU A 118 -13.49 20.68 25.85
CA GLU A 118 -13.85 22.07 26.15
C GLU A 118 -15.10 22.22 27.06
N VAL A 119 -15.66 21.11 27.57
CA VAL A 119 -16.84 21.08 28.47
C VAL A 119 -16.49 20.47 29.81
#